data_AF-A0A9J6F728-F1
#
_entry.id   AF-A0A9J6F728-F1
#
_cell.length_a   1.000
_cell.length_b   1.000
_cell.length_c   1.000
_cell.angle_alpha   90.00
_cell.angle_beta   90.00
_cell.angle_gamma   90.00
#
_symmetry.space_group_name_H-M   'P 1'
#
loop_
_entity.id
_entity.type
_entity.pdbx_description
1 polymer ?
#
loop_
_entity_poly.entity_id
_entity_poly.type
_entity_poly.pdbx_seq_one_letter_code
_entity_poly.pdbx_strand_id
1 'polypeptide(L)'
;MDNFYSSGKLFDHLLERKTLACGTTRKDRRCFPTELKDVGWERRAQRGDVRWLRDGNILYMQWKDRRAVNLMSTIHTANKFVPATRRQKTGDRWTDYHQEASACPRLQCWHAGCG
;
A
#
# COMPACT_ATOMS: atom_id res chain seq x y z
N MET A 1 1.17 -13.93 -5.97
CA MET A 1 0.04 -14.79 -5.57
C MET A 1 -1.17 -14.38 -6.38
N ASP A 2 -1.96 -15.33 -6.90
CA ASP A 2 -3.16 -15.01 -7.68
C ASP A 2 -4.33 -14.57 -6.77
N ASN A 3 -5.31 -13.89 -7.36
CA ASN A 3 -6.52 -13.41 -6.69
C ASN A 3 -7.28 -14.52 -5.96
N PHE A 4 -7.17 -15.79 -6.37
CA PHE A 4 -7.79 -16.91 -5.68
C PHE A 4 -7.25 -17.10 -4.24
N TYR A 5 -5.95 -16.88 -4.04
CA TYR A 5 -5.25 -17.08 -2.77
C TYR A 5 -4.97 -15.77 -2.01
N SER A 6 -5.68 -14.67 -2.31
CA SER A 6 -5.36 -13.34 -1.76
C SER A 6 -6.46 -12.82 -0.83
N SER A 7 -6.63 -13.44 0.34
CA SER A 7 -7.58 -13.04 1.39
C SER A 7 -6.87 -12.56 2.66
N GLY A 8 -7.49 -11.62 3.39
CA GLY A 8 -6.91 -11.03 4.61
C GLY A 8 -6.56 -12.09 5.66
N LYS A 9 -7.51 -12.98 5.96
CA LYS A 9 -7.29 -14.07 6.94
C LYS A 9 -6.13 -14.99 6.60
N LEU A 10 -5.92 -15.29 5.31
CA LEU A 10 -4.77 -16.09 4.89
C LEU A 10 -3.47 -15.34 5.12
N PHE A 11 -3.45 -14.04 4.84
CA PHE A 11 -2.27 -13.20 5.03
C PHE A 11 -1.90 -13.05 6.50
N ASP A 12 -2.88 -12.91 7.39
CA ASP A 12 -2.66 -12.93 8.85
C ASP A 12 -2.10 -14.28 9.31
N HIS A 13 -2.71 -15.39 8.89
CA HIS A 13 -2.25 -16.73 9.25
C HIS A 13 -0.85 -17.05 8.72
N LEU A 14 -0.50 -16.57 7.51
CA LEU A 14 0.86 -16.69 6.98
C LEU A 14 1.85 -15.86 7.81
N LEU A 15 1.45 -14.64 8.21
CA LEU A 15 2.28 -13.76 9.03
C LEU A 15 2.55 -14.34 10.41
N GLU A 16 1.55 -14.95 11.06
CA GLU A 16 1.71 -15.67 12.33
C GLU A 16 2.76 -16.79 12.23
N ARG A 17 2.83 -17.43 11.06
CA ARG A 17 3.86 -18.44 10.72
C ARG A 17 5.16 -17.84 10.19
N LYS A 18 5.37 -16.54 10.42
CA LYS A 18 6.56 -15.79 9.97
C LYS A 18 6.79 -15.85 8.45
N THR A 19 5.73 -16.07 7.69
CA THR A 19 5.76 -16.11 6.22
C THR A 19 5.14 -14.83 5.67
N LEU A 20 5.97 -13.99 5.04
CA LEU A 20 5.49 -12.76 4.43
C LEU A 20 4.84 -13.07 3.07
N ALA A 21 3.75 -12.36 2.74
CA ALA A 21 2.99 -12.60 1.53
C ALA A 21 2.60 -11.30 0.83
N CYS A 22 2.52 -11.35 -0.50
CA CYS A 22 1.94 -10.31 -1.33
C CYS A 22 1.15 -10.91 -2.50
N GLY A 23 0.08 -10.23 -2.89
CA GLY A 23 -0.82 -10.72 -3.94
C GLY A 23 -1.78 -9.66 -4.42
N THR A 24 -2.21 -9.78 -5.67
CA THR A 24 -3.28 -8.94 -6.20
C THR A 24 -4.61 -9.38 -5.62
N THR A 25 -5.49 -8.44 -5.34
CA THR A 25 -6.82 -8.76 -4.81
C THR A 25 -7.92 -8.00 -5.55
N ARG A 26 -9.13 -8.56 -5.51
CA ARG A 26 -10.31 -7.95 -6.14
C ARG A 26 -11.14 -7.22 -5.09
N LYS A 27 -11.78 -6.11 -5.49
CA LYS A 27 -12.55 -5.25 -4.57
C LYS A 27 -13.79 -5.94 -3.99
N ASP A 28 -14.32 -6.93 -4.69
CA ASP A 28 -15.48 -7.75 -4.30
C ASP A 28 -15.12 -8.83 -3.27
N ARG A 29 -13.83 -9.00 -2.93
CA ARG A 29 -13.42 -9.94 -1.87
C ARG A 29 -13.96 -9.49 -0.52
N ARG A 30 -14.43 -10.48 0.24
CA ARG A 30 -14.81 -10.33 1.65
C ARG A 30 -13.60 -9.82 2.43
N CYS A 31 -13.83 -8.86 3.33
CA CYS A 31 -12.79 -8.19 4.11
C CYS A 31 -11.82 -7.30 3.30
N PHE A 32 -12.14 -6.94 2.04
CA PHE A 32 -11.46 -5.81 1.40
C PHE A 32 -11.99 -4.49 2.00
N PRO A 33 -11.13 -3.53 2.37
CA PRO A 33 -11.55 -2.30 3.04
C PRO A 33 -12.53 -1.49 2.22
N THR A 34 -13.61 -1.03 2.85
CA THR A 34 -14.71 -0.31 2.18
C THR A 34 -14.24 1.04 1.64
N GLU A 35 -13.28 1.67 2.31
CA GLU A 35 -12.63 2.93 1.92
C GLU A 35 -11.95 2.82 0.55
N LEU A 36 -11.37 1.65 0.25
CA LEU A 36 -10.72 1.36 -1.03
C LEU A 36 -11.71 0.89 -2.11
N LYS A 37 -13.00 0.71 -1.77
CA LYS A 37 -14.07 0.40 -2.73
C LYS A 37 -14.71 1.66 -3.34
N ASP A 38 -14.39 2.85 -2.83
CA ASP A 38 -14.93 4.10 -3.38
C ASP A 38 -14.68 4.22 -4.89
N VAL A 39 -15.78 4.28 -5.65
CA VAL A 39 -15.81 4.45 -7.11
C VAL A 39 -15.47 5.88 -7.50
N GLY A 40 -15.72 6.85 -6.61
CA GLY A 40 -15.40 8.26 -6.80
C GLY A 40 -13.89 8.48 -7.01
N TRP A 41 -13.06 7.89 -6.15
CA TRP A 41 -11.61 7.91 -6.34
C TRP A 41 -11.20 7.33 -7.70
N GLU A 42 -11.71 6.16 -8.09
CA GLU A 42 -11.31 5.52 -9.34
C GLU A 42 -11.66 6.36 -10.58
N ARG A 43 -12.76 7.13 -10.53
CA ARG A 43 -13.17 8.04 -11.62
C ARG A 43 -12.30 9.29 -11.70
N ARG A 44 -11.83 9.81 -10.56
CA ARG A 44 -11.02 11.04 -10.50
C ARG A 44 -9.52 10.80 -10.65
N ALA A 45 -9.05 9.61 -10.25
CA ALA A 45 -7.64 9.24 -10.28
C ALA A 45 -7.10 9.18 -11.71
N GLN A 46 -5.92 9.78 -11.90
CA GLN A 46 -5.14 9.71 -13.12
C GLN A 46 -4.21 8.49 -13.11
N ARG A 47 -3.76 8.05 -14.29
CA ARG A 47 -2.80 6.95 -14.40
C ARG A 47 -1.53 7.29 -13.62
N GLY A 48 -1.15 6.40 -12.70
CA GLY A 48 -0.02 6.60 -11.79
C GLY A 48 -0.42 7.06 -10.39
N ASP A 49 -1.67 7.47 -10.17
CA ASP A 49 -2.16 7.78 -8.82
C ASP A 49 -2.21 6.52 -7.97
N VAL A 50 -1.77 6.66 -6.72
CA VAL A 50 -1.70 5.58 -5.73
C VAL A 50 -2.42 6.03 -4.47
N ARG A 51 -3.17 5.12 -3.86
CA ARG A 51 -3.66 5.23 -2.48
C ARG A 51 -3.41 3.92 -1.75
N TRP A 52 -3.40 3.97 -0.43
CA TRP A 52 -3.21 2.79 0.38
C TRP A 52 -3.93 2.95 1.71
N LEU A 53 -4.24 1.81 2.33
CA LEU A 53 -4.80 1.71 3.66
C LEU A 53 -4.06 0.60 4.37
N ARG A 54 -3.78 0.78 5.65
CA ARG A 54 -3.24 -0.30 6.48
C ARG A 54 -4.26 -0.67 7.54
N ASP A 55 -4.60 -1.94 7.59
CA ASP A 55 -5.43 -2.52 8.64
C ASP A 55 -4.59 -3.56 9.37
N GLY A 56 -4.24 -3.25 10.63
CA GLY A 56 -3.28 -4.00 11.43
C GLY A 56 -1.94 -4.23 10.71
N ASN A 57 -1.64 -5.50 10.43
CA ASN A 57 -0.39 -5.92 9.80
C ASN A 57 -0.46 -5.99 8.26
N ILE A 58 -1.65 -5.80 7.68
CA ILE A 58 -1.87 -5.93 6.25
C ILE A 58 -1.91 -4.55 5.61
N LEU A 59 -1.05 -4.34 4.61
CA LEU A 59 -1.09 -3.19 3.72
C LEU A 59 -1.98 -3.51 2.51
N TYR A 60 -2.99 -2.68 2.31
CA TYR A 60 -3.80 -2.62 1.10
C TYR A 60 -3.34 -1.44 0.26
N MET A 61 -2.92 -1.69 -0.97
CA MET A 61 -2.49 -0.65 -1.90
C MET A 61 -3.35 -0.71 -3.15
N GLN A 62 -3.75 0.45 -3.67
CA GLN A 62 -4.49 0.57 -4.90
C GLN A 62 -3.84 1.64 -5.77
N TRP A 63 -3.57 1.31 -7.03
CA TRP A 63 -3.08 2.30 -7.99
C TRP A 63 -3.92 2.30 -9.26
N LYS A 64 -3.95 3.44 -9.92
CA LYS A 64 -4.64 3.61 -11.19
C LYS A 64 -3.66 3.33 -12.33
N ASP A 65 -3.90 2.27 -13.08
CA ASP A 65 -3.30 2.07 -14.40
C ASP A 65 -4.38 2.32 -15.50
N ARG A 66 -4.65 1.37 -16.42
CA ARG A 66 -5.85 1.43 -17.27
C ARG A 66 -7.14 1.25 -16.45
N ARG A 67 -7.07 0.48 -15.37
CA ARG A 67 -8.13 0.27 -14.36
C ARG A 67 -7.50 0.35 -12.97
N ALA A 68 -8.29 0.49 -11.92
CA ALA A 68 -7.75 0.38 -10.56
C ALA A 68 -7.27 -1.04 -10.29
N VAL A 69 -6.00 -1.18 -9.92
CA VAL A 69 -5.39 -2.45 -9.49
C VAL A 69 -5.22 -2.41 -7.98
N ASN A 70 -5.54 -3.52 -7.30
CA ASN A 70 -5.37 -3.64 -5.84
C ASN A 70 -4.35 -4.71 -5.50
N LEU A 71 -3.56 -4.44 -4.47
CA LEU A 71 -2.56 -5.32 -3.89
C LEU A 71 -2.78 -5.40 -2.39
N MET A 72 -2.61 -6.60 -1.84
CA MET A 72 -2.50 -6.86 -0.42
C MET A 72 -1.07 -7.33 -0.11
N SER A 73 -0.48 -6.88 0.99
CA SER A 73 0.88 -7.26 1.39
C SER A 73 1.07 -7.23 2.90
N THR A 74 1.71 -8.26 3.45
CA THR A 74 2.27 -8.26 4.83
C THR A 74 3.77 -8.00 4.84
N ILE A 75 4.42 -7.93 3.66
CA ILE A 75 5.87 -7.71 3.53
C ILE A 75 6.26 -6.29 3.96
N HIS A 76 5.45 -5.31 3.57
CA HIS A 76 5.85 -3.91 3.66
C HIS A 76 5.48 -3.33 5.03
N THR A 77 6.48 -2.79 5.75
CA THR A 77 6.24 -2.06 7.00
C THR A 77 5.97 -0.59 6.68
N ALA A 78 4.76 -0.27 6.21
CA ALA A 78 4.34 1.10 5.90
C ALA A 78 4.28 2.03 7.15
N ASN A 79 4.46 1.47 8.36
CA ASN A 79 4.46 2.19 9.63
C ASN A 79 5.86 2.51 10.17
N LYS A 80 6.94 2.09 9.50
CA LYS A 80 8.30 2.44 9.92
C LYS A 80 8.83 3.55 9.03
N PHE A 81 9.14 4.69 9.65
CA PHE A 81 10.04 5.67 9.07
C PHE A 81 11.41 5.02 8.96
N VAL A 82 11.86 4.83 7.73
CA VAL A 82 13.21 4.33 7.45
C VAL A 82 14.06 5.51 7.04
N PRO A 83 15.30 5.64 7.57
CA PRO A 83 16.25 6.61 7.07
C PRO A 83 16.49 6.33 5.58
N ALA A 84 16.14 7.29 4.73
CA ALA A 84 16.38 7.23 3.30
C ALA A 84 17.34 8.35 2.92
N THR A 85 18.47 7.98 2.32
CA THR A 85 19.40 8.94 1.73
C THR A 85 18.93 9.24 0.30
N ARG A 86 18.61 10.50 0.02
CA ARG A 86 18.18 10.93 -1.32
C ARG A 86 19.19 11.92 -1.89
N ARG A 87 19.45 11.79 -3.19
CA ARG A 87 20.21 12.79 -3.96
C ARG A 87 19.29 13.89 -4.43
N GLN A 88 19.66 15.13 -4.13
CA GLN A 88 19.07 16.31 -4.74
C GLN A 88 20.11 17.02 -5.59
N LYS A 89 19.71 17.40 -6.81
CA LYS A 89 20.50 18.32 -7.63
C LYS A 89 19.99 19.74 -7.37
N THR A 90 20.86 20.62 -6.91
CA THR A 90 20.58 22.05 -6.76
C THR A 90 21.58 22.81 -7.63
N GLY A 91 21.13 23.34 -8.77
CA GLY A 91 22.03 23.86 -9.81
C GLY A 91 22.85 22.73 -10.45
N ASP A 92 24.18 22.86 -10.42
CA ASP A 92 25.12 21.83 -10.91
C ASP A 92 25.73 20.97 -9.80
N ARG A 93 25.32 21.15 -8.55
CA ARG A 93 25.84 20.38 -7.42
C ARG A 93 24.86 19.29 -6.98
N TRP A 94 25.38 18.09 -6.77
CA TRP A 94 24.68 16.99 -6.12
C TRP A 94 24.94 17.03 -4.63
N THR A 95 23.88 17.00 -3.83
CA THR A 95 23.97 16.88 -2.37
C THR A 95 23.10 15.71 -1.91
N ASP A 96 23.66 14.91 -1.01
CA ASP A 96 22.95 13.83 -0.35
C ASP A 96 22.29 14.40 0.91
N TYR A 97 21.03 14.07 1.16
CA TYR A 97 20.32 14.44 2.38
C TYR A 97 19.59 13.23 2.96
N HIS A 98 19.60 13.14 4.29
CA HIS A 98 18.86 12.11 5.02
C HIS A 98 17.44 12.59 5.25
N GLN A 99 16.47 11.81 4.79
CA GLN A 99 15.06 12.02 5.09
C GLN A 99 14.48 10.78 5.74
N GLU A 100 13.66 10.95 6.76
CA GLU A 100 12.81 9.89 7.26
C GLU A 100 11.69 9.66 6.24
N ALA A 101 11.79 8.57 5.48
CA ALA A 101 10.76 8.20 4.53
C ALA A 101 9.88 7.12 5.17
N SER A 102 8.57 7.31 5.17
CA SER A 102 7.68 6.17 5.30
C SER A 102 8.02 5.17 4.19
N ALA A 103 8.13 3.89 4.52
CA ALA A 103 8.43 2.84 3.54
C ALA A 103 7.45 2.83 2.35
N CYS A 104 6.29 3.48 2.49
CA CYS A 104 5.36 3.80 1.41
C CYS A 104 5.38 5.32 1.14
N PRO A 105 6.00 5.79 0.04
CA PRO A 105 6.03 7.21 -0.27
C PRO A 105 4.72 7.64 -0.93
N ARG A 106 4.24 8.82 -0.51
CA ARG A 106 3.10 9.61 -1.02
C ARG A 106 1.72 9.31 -0.39
N LEU A 107 1.52 9.95 0.76
CA LEU A 107 0.30 10.62 1.25
C LEU A 107 -1.06 9.92 1.04
N GLN A 108 -1.52 9.21 2.07
CA GLN A 108 -2.77 9.48 2.84
C GLN A 108 -2.99 8.30 3.81
N CYS A 109 -2.45 8.42 5.03
CA CYS A 109 -2.81 7.52 6.12
C CYS A 109 -4.22 7.88 6.58
N TRP A 110 -5.18 6.98 6.41
CA TRP A 110 -6.45 7.03 7.13
C TRP A 110 -6.47 5.90 8.16
N HIS A 111 -6.78 6.23 9.41
CA HIS A 111 -7.06 5.24 10.45
C HIS A 111 -8.51 4.77 10.29
N ALA A 112 -8.72 3.51 9.91
CA ALA A 112 -10.03 2.88 9.95
C ALA A 112 -10.11 1.94 11.15
N GLY A 113 -11.02 2.24 12.08
CA GLY A 113 -11.44 1.31 13.13
C GLY A 113 -12.50 0.37 12.55
N CYS A 114 -12.29 -0.93 12.74
CA CYS A 114 -13.19 -1.98 12.27
C CYS A 114 -14.31 -2.20 13.31
N GLY A 115 -15.56 -2.27 12.85
CA GLY A 115 -16.75 -2.69 13.61
C GLY A 115 -17.44 -3.84 12.90
#